data_AF-A0A812QV31-F1
#
_entry.id   AF-A0A812QV31-F1
#
_cell.length_a   1.000
_cell.length_b   1.000
_cell.length_c   1.000
_cell.angle_alpha   90.00
_cell.angle_beta   90.00
_cell.angle_gamma   90.00
#
_symmetry.space_group_name_H-M   'P 1'
#
loop_
_entity.id
_entity.type
_entity.pdbx_description
1 polymer ?
#
loop_
_entity_poly.entity_id
_entity_poly.type
_entity_poly.pdbx_seq_one_letter_code
_entity_poly.pdbx_strand_id
1 'polypeptide(L)'
;IDAMLSSQLHDLCRAPFEFKMDHLSCFFPGVLALGVLTGAAEQPEEELQLAHELAESCARMWLDSPRGLAPESVLWNRAPQRSSDFRATPRDGHCSLRPEVVESLWYLYLASGNSKYQEWGWAIFQAIEAFARLDSGYSSIEDVTAEELLRRDEMQTFLLSETFKYLFLLFGDKQPLDLSKTVLNTEGHPLPVLSGWPAG
;
A
#
# COMPACT_ATOMS: atom_id res chain seq x y z
N ILE A 1 27.80 -12.86 -4.45
CA ILE A 1 26.49 -12.23 -4.17
C ILE A 1 26.70 -10.78 -3.71
N ASP A 2 27.63 -10.50 -2.80
CA ASP A 2 28.02 -9.13 -2.40
C ASP A 2 28.42 -8.17 -3.55
N ALA A 3 29.15 -8.65 -4.56
CA ALA A 3 29.62 -7.78 -5.64
C ALA A 3 28.51 -7.34 -6.61
N MET A 4 27.45 -8.15 -6.79
CA MET A 4 26.33 -7.83 -7.69
C MET A 4 25.33 -6.87 -7.04
N LEU A 5 25.10 -7.01 -5.73
CA LEU A 5 24.29 -6.07 -4.95
C LEU A 5 24.96 -4.70 -4.87
N SER A 6 26.29 -4.67 -4.68
CA SER A 6 27.07 -3.44 -4.63
C SER A 6 27.01 -2.64 -5.94
N SER A 7 27.10 -3.29 -7.11
CA SER A 7 27.03 -2.58 -8.40
C SER A 7 25.64 -2.04 -8.73
N GLN A 8 24.57 -2.78 -8.39
CA GLN A 8 23.19 -2.29 -8.57
C GLN A 8 22.84 -1.16 -7.60
N LEU A 9 23.37 -1.19 -6.38
CA LEU A 9 23.29 -0.08 -5.42
C LEU A 9 24.15 1.13 -5.84
N HIS A 10 25.26 0.91 -6.55
CA HIS A 10 26.12 1.97 -7.07
C HIS A 10 25.43 2.78 -8.19
N ASP A 11 24.59 2.13 -8.99
CA ASP A 11 23.85 2.78 -10.08
C ASP A 11 22.66 3.62 -9.58
N LEU A 12 22.07 3.30 -8.41
CA LEU A 12 21.10 4.16 -7.71
C LEU A 12 21.69 5.53 -7.32
N CYS A 13 23.02 5.66 -7.22
CA CYS A 13 23.69 6.86 -6.73
C CYS A 13 24.18 7.83 -7.83
N ARG A 14 24.00 7.52 -9.12
CA ARG A 14 24.59 8.30 -10.23
C ARG A 14 23.61 9.11 -11.09
N ALA A 15 22.30 8.81 -11.02
CA ALA A 15 21.29 9.70 -11.57
C ALA A 15 21.08 10.89 -10.62
N PRO A 16 20.62 12.08 -11.08
CA PRO A 16 20.05 13.06 -10.15
C PRO A 16 18.99 12.33 -9.32
N PHE A 17 19.18 12.30 -7.99
CA PHE A 17 18.30 11.56 -7.07
C PHE A 17 16.87 12.11 -7.18
N GLU A 18 16.05 11.45 -7.99
CA GLU A 18 14.61 11.58 -7.91
C GLU A 18 14.16 10.73 -6.72
N PHE A 19 13.57 11.37 -5.70
CA PHE A 19 13.00 10.67 -4.55
C PHE A 19 11.67 10.04 -4.95
N LYS A 20 11.74 9.09 -5.88
CA LYS A 20 10.61 8.36 -6.41
C LYS A 20 10.22 7.23 -5.46
N MET A 21 8.93 7.08 -5.23
CA MET A 21 8.35 5.97 -4.49
C MET A 21 7.15 5.45 -5.27
N ASP A 22 7.19 4.16 -5.60
CA ASP A 22 6.07 3.47 -6.22
C ASP A 22 5.01 3.14 -5.16
N HIS A 23 3.73 3.18 -5.52
CA HIS A 23 2.63 2.74 -4.66
C HIS A 23 2.84 1.31 -4.18
N LEU A 24 3.46 0.47 -5.01
CA LEU A 24 3.87 -0.88 -4.64
C LEU A 24 4.70 -0.94 -3.37
N SER A 25 5.52 0.07 -3.07
CA SER A 25 6.35 0.12 -1.85
C SER A 25 5.51 0.22 -0.57
N CYS A 26 4.23 0.57 -0.69
CA CYS A 26 3.32 0.70 0.44
C CYS A 26 2.87 -0.63 1.06
N PHE A 27 3.36 -1.78 0.58
CA PHE A 27 3.15 -3.08 1.25
C PHE A 27 4.04 -3.22 2.50
N PHE A 28 5.20 -2.54 2.48
CA PHE A 28 6.25 -2.72 3.47
C PHE A 28 5.86 -2.34 4.91
N PRO A 29 5.06 -1.28 5.16
CA PRO A 29 4.53 -1.03 6.50
C PRO A 29 3.75 -2.22 7.08
N GLY A 30 2.94 -2.89 6.24
CA GLY A 30 2.22 -4.10 6.60
C GLY A 30 3.14 -5.25 6.96
N VAL A 31 4.24 -5.43 6.22
CA VAL A 31 5.27 -6.44 6.52
C VAL A 31 5.92 -6.19 7.87
N LEU A 32 6.31 -4.94 8.18
CA LEU A 32 6.86 -4.58 9.49
C LEU A 32 5.86 -4.87 10.62
N ALA A 33 4.61 -4.44 10.45
CA ALA A 33 3.54 -4.70 11.42
C ALA A 33 3.26 -6.20 11.60
N LEU A 34 3.31 -6.98 10.52
CA LEU A 34 3.18 -8.44 10.55
C LEU A 34 4.34 -9.09 11.30
N GLY A 35 5.56 -8.59 11.15
CA GLY A 35 6.72 -9.02 11.93
C GLY A 35 6.48 -8.89 13.43
N VAL A 36 5.90 -7.76 13.86
CA VAL A 36 5.51 -7.52 15.26
C VAL A 36 4.40 -8.47 15.70
N LEU A 37 3.34 -8.63 14.90
CA LEU A 37 2.20 -9.52 15.19
C LEU A 37 2.58 -10.99 15.34
N THR A 38 3.61 -11.44 14.61
CA THR A 38 4.07 -12.83 14.59
C THR A 38 5.25 -13.10 15.52
N GLY A 39 5.83 -12.06 16.13
CA GLY A 39 7.03 -12.16 16.96
C GLY A 39 8.33 -12.36 16.18
N ALA A 40 8.32 -12.07 14.86
CA ALA A 40 9.49 -12.11 14.00
C ALA A 40 10.32 -10.82 14.02
N ALA A 41 9.75 -9.71 14.48
CA ALA A 41 10.45 -8.43 14.64
C ALA A 41 11.57 -8.55 15.69
N GLU A 42 12.77 -8.06 15.37
CA GLU A 42 13.89 -8.00 16.30
C GLU A 42 13.76 -6.81 17.26
N GLN A 43 13.21 -5.71 16.75
CA GLN A 43 13.00 -4.45 17.47
C GLN A 43 11.53 -4.02 17.33
N PRO A 44 10.60 -4.67 18.06
CA PRO A 44 9.17 -4.51 17.79
C PRO A 44 8.64 -3.09 17.94
N GLU A 45 9.17 -2.29 18.87
CA GLU A 45 8.73 -0.91 19.09
C GLU A 45 9.21 0.01 17.96
N GLU A 46 10.48 -0.09 17.58
CA GLU A 46 11.09 0.70 16.51
C GLU A 46 10.53 0.32 15.12
N GLU A 47 10.34 -0.98 14.86
CA GLU A 47 9.77 -1.46 13.61
C GLU A 47 8.29 -1.05 13.46
N LEU A 48 7.50 -1.11 14.54
CA LEU A 48 6.11 -0.64 14.50
C LEU A 48 6.03 0.89 14.32
N GLN A 49 6.94 1.64 14.96
CA GLN A 49 7.02 3.09 14.78
C GLN A 49 7.37 3.44 13.33
N LEU A 50 8.36 2.77 12.73
CA LEU A 50 8.69 2.95 11.32
C LEU A 50 7.51 2.58 10.41
N ALA A 51 6.80 1.49 10.72
CA ALA A 51 5.59 1.10 10.00
C ALA A 51 4.51 2.19 10.06
N HIS A 52 4.32 2.84 11.21
CA HIS A 52 3.40 3.96 11.35
C HIS A 52 3.76 5.15 10.45
N GLU A 53 5.03 5.55 10.43
CA GLU A 53 5.52 6.71 9.65
C GLU A 53 5.44 6.46 8.14
N LEU A 54 5.82 5.25 7.71
CA LEU A 54 5.72 4.86 6.31
C LEU A 54 4.25 4.74 5.87
N ALA A 55 3.38 4.14 6.68
CA ALA A 55 1.96 4.03 6.36
C ALA A 55 1.25 5.39 6.33
N GLU A 56 1.65 6.35 7.17
CA GLU A 56 1.15 7.72 7.06
C GLU A 56 1.54 8.34 5.71
N SER A 57 2.80 8.21 5.29
CA SER A 57 3.26 8.68 3.98
C SER A 57 2.47 8.04 2.83
N CYS A 58 2.21 6.73 2.92
CA CYS A 58 1.41 5.98 1.96
C CYS A 58 -0.08 6.36 1.95
N ALA A 59 -0.69 6.59 3.11
CA ALA A 59 -2.07 7.07 3.19
C ALA A 59 -2.19 8.49 2.59
N ARG A 60 -1.21 9.35 2.82
CA ARG A 60 -1.15 10.70 2.24
C ARG A 60 -1.12 10.68 0.71
N MET A 61 -0.51 9.66 0.10
CA MET A 61 -0.58 9.47 -1.36
C MET A 61 -2.02 9.35 -1.88
N TRP A 62 -2.93 8.77 -1.09
CA TRP A 62 -4.37 8.76 -1.41
C TRP A 62 -5.04 10.07 -0.99
N LEU A 63 -4.93 10.42 0.29
CA LEU A 63 -5.72 11.49 0.91
C LEU A 63 -5.44 12.88 0.34
N ASP A 64 -4.19 13.15 -0.04
CA ASP A 64 -3.77 14.47 -0.53
C ASP A 64 -3.73 14.52 -2.07
N SER A 65 -3.97 13.39 -2.76
CA SER A 65 -4.11 13.37 -4.22
C SER A 65 -5.50 13.85 -4.65
N PRO A 66 -5.62 14.44 -5.84
CA PRO A 66 -6.93 14.85 -6.35
C PRO A 66 -7.89 13.65 -6.37
N ARG A 67 -9.13 13.91 -5.96
CA ARG A 67 -10.21 12.90 -5.89
C ARG A 67 -9.94 11.76 -4.90
N GLY A 68 -8.92 11.87 -4.06
CA GLY A 68 -8.61 10.85 -3.07
C GLY A 68 -8.11 9.55 -3.68
N LEU A 69 -7.55 9.56 -4.89
CA LEU A 69 -7.02 8.38 -5.58
C LEU A 69 -5.50 8.48 -5.70
N ALA A 70 -4.76 7.48 -5.23
CA ALA A 70 -3.31 7.51 -5.33
C ALA A 70 -2.81 7.24 -6.75
N PRO A 71 -1.77 7.96 -7.20
CA PRO A 71 -1.05 7.65 -8.44
C PRO A 71 -0.18 6.40 -8.26
N GLU A 72 0.26 5.81 -9.38
CA GLU A 72 1.14 4.63 -9.41
C GLU A 72 2.49 4.91 -8.74
N SER A 73 3.00 6.12 -8.87
CA SER A 73 4.20 6.55 -8.14
C SER A 73 4.23 8.06 -7.93
N VAL A 74 5.00 8.46 -6.93
CA VAL A 74 5.16 9.86 -6.54
C VAL A 74 6.64 10.25 -6.47
N LEU A 75 6.90 11.54 -6.66
CA LEU A 75 8.18 12.18 -6.41
C LEU A 75 8.06 13.02 -5.14
N TRP A 76 8.80 12.66 -4.10
CA TRP A 76 8.82 13.39 -2.84
C TRP A 76 9.53 14.74 -2.98
N ASN A 77 8.88 15.79 -2.49
CA ASN A 77 9.41 17.15 -2.50
C ASN A 77 10.26 17.38 -1.24
N ARG A 78 11.56 17.62 -1.38
CA ARG A 78 12.47 17.88 -0.24
C ARG A 78 12.75 19.36 0.01
N ALA A 79 12.07 20.27 -0.67
CA ALA A 79 12.26 21.70 -0.47
C ALA A 79 11.84 22.10 0.97
N PRO A 80 12.63 22.91 1.70
CA PRO A 80 12.32 23.31 3.07
C PRO A 80 10.99 24.06 3.26
N GLN A 81 10.50 24.72 2.21
CA GLN A 81 9.22 25.45 2.20
C GLN A 81 8.32 24.92 1.08
N ARG A 82 7.99 23.64 1.17
CA ARG A 82 7.11 22.97 0.20
C ARG A 82 5.64 23.24 0.51
N SER A 83 4.86 23.48 -0.54
CA SER A 83 3.39 23.55 -0.46
C SER A 83 2.71 22.20 -0.60
N SER A 84 3.43 21.19 -1.10
CA SER A 84 2.99 19.80 -1.25
C SER A 84 4.16 18.87 -0.92
N ASP A 85 3.86 17.76 -0.23
CA ASP A 85 4.84 16.75 0.14
C ASP A 85 5.31 15.91 -1.05
N PHE A 86 4.45 15.73 -2.05
CA PHE A 86 4.77 14.95 -3.24
C PHE A 86 4.06 15.48 -4.50
N ARG A 87 4.45 14.95 -5.65
CA ARG A 87 3.75 15.11 -6.93
C ARG A 87 3.80 13.83 -7.76
N ALA A 88 2.80 13.59 -8.59
CA ALA A 88 2.89 12.60 -9.67
C ALA A 88 3.36 13.26 -10.97
N THR A 89 4.02 12.49 -11.83
CA THR A 89 4.23 12.89 -13.22
C THR A 89 3.03 12.44 -14.05
N PRO A 90 2.73 13.04 -15.22
CA PRO A 90 1.65 12.54 -16.09
C PRO A 90 1.80 11.07 -16.49
N ARG A 91 3.04 10.55 -16.53
CA ARG A 91 3.29 9.12 -16.82
C ARG A 91 2.88 8.22 -15.65
N ASP A 92 3.06 8.72 -14.43
CA ASP A 92 2.88 7.97 -13.19
C ASP A 92 1.54 8.29 -12.50
N GLY A 93 0.73 9.21 -13.04
CA GLY A 93 -0.51 9.70 -12.45
C GLY A 93 -1.67 8.71 -12.49
N HIS A 94 -1.53 7.56 -13.15
CA HIS A 94 -2.60 6.58 -13.26
C HIS A 94 -2.89 5.89 -11.92
N CYS A 95 -4.14 5.51 -11.68
CA CYS A 95 -4.54 4.78 -10.49
C CYS A 95 -5.16 3.44 -10.89
N SER A 96 -4.48 2.35 -10.55
CA SER A 96 -4.91 0.98 -10.85
C SER A 96 -5.72 0.35 -9.71
N LEU A 97 -6.10 1.12 -8.68
CA LEU A 97 -6.87 0.68 -7.51
C LEU A 97 -6.16 -0.40 -6.68
N ARG A 98 -4.83 -0.27 -6.58
CA ARG A 98 -3.94 -1.26 -5.98
C ARG A 98 -4.12 -1.41 -4.45
N PRO A 99 -3.79 -2.58 -3.88
CA PRO A 99 -4.14 -2.91 -2.51
C PRO A 99 -3.14 -2.45 -1.45
N GLU A 100 -1.90 -2.10 -1.82
CA GLU A 100 -0.78 -2.17 -0.86
C GLU A 100 -0.96 -1.25 0.35
N VAL A 101 -1.61 -0.09 0.17
CA VAL A 101 -1.96 0.80 1.28
C VAL A 101 -2.98 0.13 2.19
N VAL A 102 -4.12 -0.33 1.68
CA VAL A 102 -5.18 -0.93 2.51
C VAL A 102 -4.76 -2.26 3.13
N GLU A 103 -3.87 -3.01 2.49
CA GLU A 103 -3.17 -4.16 3.08
C GLU A 103 -2.40 -3.75 4.34
N SER A 104 -1.54 -2.74 4.21
CA SER A 104 -0.76 -2.21 5.34
C SER A 104 -1.64 -1.66 6.46
N LEU A 105 -2.73 -0.94 6.11
CA LEU A 105 -3.68 -0.41 7.10
C LEU A 105 -4.32 -1.54 7.92
N TRP A 106 -4.62 -2.69 7.31
CA TRP A 106 -5.19 -3.84 8.02
C TRP A 106 -4.20 -4.41 9.05
N TYR A 107 -2.96 -4.72 8.66
CA TYR A 107 -1.96 -5.23 9.60
C TYR A 107 -1.67 -4.24 10.73
N LEU A 108 -1.59 -2.95 10.42
CA LEU A 108 -1.37 -1.90 11.42
C LEU A 108 -2.54 -1.75 12.39
N TYR A 109 -3.77 -1.87 11.90
CA TYR A 109 -4.96 -1.91 12.76
C TYR A 109 -4.91 -3.11 13.71
N LEU A 110 -4.53 -4.30 13.22
CA LEU A 110 -4.36 -5.47 14.08
C LEU A 110 -3.25 -5.30 15.13
N ALA A 111 -2.13 -4.71 14.74
CA ALA A 111 -0.97 -4.53 15.62
C ALA A 111 -1.21 -3.48 16.71
N SER A 112 -1.98 -2.42 16.42
CA SER A 112 -2.07 -1.23 17.28
C SER A 112 -3.47 -0.97 17.85
N GLY A 113 -4.53 -1.50 17.24
CA GLY A 113 -5.92 -1.15 17.55
C GLY A 113 -6.31 0.29 17.21
N ASN A 114 -5.48 1.04 16.47
CA ASN A 114 -5.71 2.45 16.20
C ASN A 114 -6.76 2.64 15.08
N SER A 115 -7.90 3.25 15.42
CA SER A 115 -9.02 3.47 14.49
C SER A 115 -8.69 4.39 13.31
N LYS A 116 -7.61 5.18 13.38
CA LYS A 116 -7.19 6.03 12.25
C LYS A 116 -6.98 5.23 10.96
N TYR A 117 -6.55 3.97 11.07
CA TYR A 117 -6.35 3.10 9.91
C TYR A 117 -7.66 2.75 9.23
N GLN A 118 -8.73 2.56 10.00
CA GLN A 118 -10.08 2.38 9.48
C GLN A 118 -10.60 3.67 8.85
N GLU A 119 -10.35 4.84 9.47
CA GLU A 119 -10.73 6.14 8.90
C GLU A 119 -10.07 6.38 7.53
N TRP A 120 -8.76 6.11 7.41
CA TRP A 120 -8.04 6.21 6.14
C TRP A 120 -8.53 5.19 5.11
N GLY A 121 -8.73 3.94 5.51
CA GLY A 121 -9.30 2.91 4.63
C GLY A 121 -10.69 3.29 4.13
N TRP A 122 -11.48 3.97 4.96
CA TRP A 122 -12.84 4.38 4.61
C TRP A 122 -12.82 5.52 3.60
N ALA A 123 -11.93 6.50 3.77
CA ALA A 123 -11.72 7.56 2.79
C ALA A 123 -11.27 6.99 1.42
N ILE A 124 -10.37 5.99 1.43
CA ILE A 124 -9.93 5.29 0.21
C ILE A 124 -11.11 4.57 -0.46
N PHE A 125 -11.90 3.82 0.30
CA PHE A 125 -13.09 3.14 -0.24
C PHE A 125 -14.10 4.13 -0.84
N GLN A 126 -14.37 5.24 -0.16
CA GLN A 126 -15.25 6.28 -0.67
C GLN A 126 -14.75 6.89 -1.98
N ALA A 127 -13.44 7.11 -2.12
CA ALA A 127 -12.85 7.59 -3.37
C ALA A 127 -13.01 6.58 -4.52
N ILE A 128 -12.77 5.28 -4.25
CA ILE A 128 -13.00 4.20 -5.22
C ILE A 128 -14.46 4.19 -5.67
N GLU A 129 -15.41 4.23 -4.73
CA GLU A 129 -16.85 4.26 -5.02
C GLU A 129 -17.28 5.49 -5.83
N ALA A 130 -16.72 6.66 -5.51
CA ALA A 130 -17.10 7.92 -6.15
C ALA A 130 -16.55 8.06 -7.57
N PHE A 131 -15.34 7.56 -7.83
CA PHE A 131 -14.61 7.89 -9.06
C PHE A 131 -14.32 6.69 -9.95
N ALA A 132 -14.11 5.50 -9.39
CA ALA A 132 -13.74 4.31 -10.14
C ALA A 132 -14.93 3.40 -10.48
N ARG A 133 -16.05 3.51 -9.75
CA ARG A 133 -17.25 2.69 -9.97
C ARG A 133 -17.97 3.02 -11.28
N LEU A 134 -18.48 1.97 -11.93
CA LEU A 134 -19.33 1.96 -13.12
C LEU A 134 -20.56 1.09 -12.84
N ASP A 135 -21.58 1.16 -13.71
CA ASP A 135 -22.75 0.28 -13.61
C ASP A 135 -22.38 -1.21 -13.79
N SER A 136 -21.30 -1.48 -14.52
CA SER A 136 -20.82 -2.83 -14.85
C SER A 136 -19.65 -3.33 -13.98
N GLY A 137 -19.13 -2.53 -13.05
CA GLY A 137 -17.95 -2.89 -12.26
C GLY A 137 -17.14 -1.67 -11.82
N TYR A 138 -15.81 -1.76 -11.94
CA TYR A 138 -14.87 -0.67 -11.63
C TYR A 138 -13.86 -0.51 -12.77
N SER A 139 -13.21 0.65 -12.85
CA SER A 139 -12.13 0.87 -13.82
C SER A 139 -10.96 1.60 -13.18
N SER A 140 -9.74 1.25 -13.60
CA SER A 140 -8.56 2.07 -13.40
C SER A 140 -8.75 3.47 -14.01
N ILE A 141 -8.06 4.47 -13.44
CA ILE A 141 -8.05 5.86 -13.86
C ILE A 141 -6.76 6.16 -14.63
N GLU A 142 -6.86 6.87 -15.75
CA GLU A 142 -5.71 7.19 -16.63
C GLU A 142 -4.74 8.17 -15.97
N ASP A 143 -5.25 9.24 -15.34
CA ASP A 143 -4.44 10.22 -14.63
C ASP A 143 -5.30 10.90 -13.55
N VAL A 144 -4.96 10.68 -12.28
CA VAL A 144 -5.67 11.29 -11.14
C VAL A 144 -5.45 12.79 -11.07
N THR A 145 -4.39 13.32 -11.69
CA THR A 145 -4.03 14.74 -11.69
C THR A 145 -4.69 15.54 -12.81
N ALA A 146 -5.25 14.86 -13.81
CA ALA A 146 -5.91 15.50 -14.93
C ALA A 146 -7.22 16.20 -14.52
N GLU A 147 -7.56 17.27 -15.24
CA GLU A 147 -8.82 18.00 -15.06
C GLU A 147 -10.02 17.12 -15.41
N GLU A 148 -9.94 16.41 -16.54
CA GLU A 148 -10.92 15.40 -16.93
C GLU A 148 -10.53 14.02 -16.38
N LEU A 149 -11.50 13.33 -15.76
CA LEU A 149 -11.30 11.97 -15.24
C LEU A 149 -11.54 10.94 -16.36
N LEU A 150 -10.46 10.50 -16.99
CA LEU A 150 -10.51 9.44 -17.99
C LEU A 150 -10.27 8.06 -17.35
N ARG A 151 -10.96 7.05 -17.89
CA ARG A 151 -10.92 5.66 -17.45
C ARG A 151 -10.20 4.79 -18.48
N ARG A 152 -9.51 3.75 -18.00
CA ARG A 152 -8.77 2.79 -18.84
C ARG A 152 -9.59 1.63 -19.37
N ASP A 153 -10.84 1.49 -18.94
CA ASP A 153 -11.72 0.36 -19.27
C ASP A 153 -11.09 -1.00 -18.90
N GLU A 154 -10.44 -1.03 -17.73
CA GLU A 154 -9.82 -2.22 -17.17
C GLU A 154 -10.16 -2.34 -15.68
N MET A 155 -10.56 -3.54 -15.25
CA MET A 155 -10.72 -3.88 -13.83
C MET A 155 -9.70 -4.95 -13.48
N GLN A 156 -8.68 -4.56 -12.73
CA GLN A 156 -7.63 -5.49 -12.32
C GLN A 156 -8.18 -6.54 -11.35
N THR A 157 -7.72 -7.77 -11.46
CA THR A 157 -8.21 -8.88 -10.62
C THR A 157 -7.94 -8.65 -9.13
N PHE A 158 -6.80 -8.01 -8.81
CA PHE A 158 -6.41 -7.65 -7.45
C PHE A 158 -7.35 -6.67 -6.75
N LEU A 159 -8.17 -5.90 -7.48
CA LEU A 159 -9.22 -5.09 -6.84
C LEU A 159 -10.15 -5.98 -6.00
N LEU A 160 -10.52 -7.14 -6.56
CA LEU A 160 -11.41 -8.10 -5.91
C LEU A 160 -10.66 -9.03 -4.96
N SER A 161 -9.51 -9.57 -5.39
CA SER A 161 -8.76 -10.49 -4.54
C SER A 161 -8.06 -9.79 -3.38
N GLU A 162 -7.74 -8.51 -3.46
CA GLU A 162 -6.90 -7.85 -2.46
C GLU A 162 -7.56 -6.60 -1.91
N THR A 163 -7.77 -5.55 -2.72
CA THR A 163 -8.21 -4.24 -2.23
C THR A 163 -9.51 -4.35 -1.43
N PHE A 164 -10.56 -4.99 -1.99
CA PHE A 164 -11.81 -5.19 -1.26
C PHE A 164 -11.72 -6.25 -0.17
N LYS A 165 -10.83 -7.24 -0.27
CA LYS A 165 -10.60 -8.21 0.80
C LYS A 165 -10.00 -7.53 2.03
N TYR A 166 -8.95 -6.73 1.85
CA TYR A 166 -8.29 -6.01 2.95
C TYR A 166 -9.20 -4.93 3.54
N LEU A 167 -9.98 -4.22 2.73
CA LEU A 167 -11.02 -3.32 3.25
C LEU A 167 -12.08 -4.07 4.06
N PHE A 168 -12.55 -5.23 3.59
CA PHE A 168 -13.48 -6.08 4.34
C PHE A 168 -12.87 -6.53 5.68
N LEU A 169 -11.61 -6.96 5.69
CA LEU A 169 -10.90 -7.39 6.90
C LEU A 169 -10.66 -6.23 7.88
N LEU A 170 -10.33 -5.04 7.37
CA LEU A 170 -10.08 -3.83 8.15
C LEU A 170 -11.32 -3.36 8.92
N PHE A 171 -12.51 -3.51 8.34
CA PHE A 171 -13.78 -3.11 8.98
C PHE A 171 -14.50 -4.26 9.69
N GLY A 172 -14.01 -5.49 9.60
CA GLY A 172 -14.65 -6.63 10.23
C GLY A 172 -14.56 -6.58 11.76
N ASP A 173 -15.71 -6.64 12.44
CA ASP A 173 -15.80 -6.77 13.92
C ASP A 173 -15.04 -7.99 14.45
N LYS A 174 -14.94 -9.04 13.62
CA LYS A 174 -14.19 -10.26 13.89
C LYS A 174 -13.17 -10.46 12.80
N GLN A 175 -11.98 -10.89 13.20
CA GLN A 175 -10.92 -11.27 12.29
C GLN A 175 -11.06 -12.75 11.95
N PRO A 176 -11.41 -13.11 10.70
CA PRO A 176 -11.63 -14.51 10.32
C PRO A 176 -10.32 -15.27 10.12
N LEU A 177 -9.19 -14.58 10.02
CA LEU A 177 -7.86 -15.15 9.78
C LEU A 177 -7.06 -15.14 11.08
N ASP A 178 -6.63 -16.33 11.52
CA ASP A 178 -5.66 -16.49 12.60
C ASP A 178 -4.26 -16.41 12.00
N LEU A 179 -3.58 -15.27 12.18
CA LEU A 179 -2.24 -15.00 11.62
C LEU A 179 -1.15 -15.93 12.19
N SER A 180 -1.41 -16.67 13.27
CA SER A 180 -0.50 -17.73 13.73
C SER A 180 -0.57 -19.01 12.88
N LYS A 181 -1.64 -19.16 12.09
CA LYS A 181 -1.94 -20.34 11.27
C LYS A 181 -2.08 -20.05 9.79
N THR A 182 -2.20 -18.78 9.41
CA THR A 182 -2.47 -18.34 8.04
C THR A 182 -1.48 -17.26 7.63
N VAL A 183 -0.92 -17.41 6.44
CA VAL A 183 -0.13 -16.37 5.74
C VAL A 183 -0.86 -16.04 4.45
N LEU A 184 -0.99 -14.75 4.13
CA LEU A 184 -1.50 -14.34 2.81
C LEU A 184 -0.32 -14.31 1.84
N ASN A 185 -0.51 -14.88 0.64
CA ASN A 185 0.46 -14.65 -0.43
C ASN A 185 0.39 -13.20 -0.93
N THR A 186 1.29 -12.84 -1.84
CA THR A 186 1.37 -11.47 -2.40
C THR A 186 0.17 -11.05 -3.27
N GLU A 187 -0.85 -11.90 -3.42
CA GLU A 187 -2.11 -11.59 -4.11
C GLU A 187 -3.32 -11.75 -3.14
N GLY A 188 -3.05 -11.63 -1.83
CA GLY A 188 -4.03 -11.70 -0.75
C GLY A 188 -4.66 -13.08 -0.51
N HIS A 189 -4.17 -14.16 -1.10
CA HIS A 189 -4.76 -15.50 -0.91
C HIS A 189 -4.25 -16.15 0.39
N PRO A 190 -5.14 -16.54 1.31
CA PRO A 190 -4.74 -17.16 2.58
C PRO A 190 -4.25 -18.60 2.34
N LEU A 191 -3.07 -18.90 2.87
CA LEU A 191 -2.42 -20.20 2.85
C LEU A 191 -2.14 -20.65 4.28
N PRO A 192 -2.25 -21.95 4.60
CA PRO A 192 -1.90 -22.45 5.92
C PRO A 192 -0.39 -22.35 6.17
N VAL A 193 -0.01 -21.94 7.37
CA VAL A 193 1.37 -22.06 7.85
C VAL A 193 1.70 -23.54 8.00
N LEU A 194 2.75 -24.01 7.33
CA LEU A 194 3.14 -25.41 7.35
C LEU A 194 3.98 -25.72 8.60
N SER A 195 3.42 -26.46 9.56
CA SER A 195 4.16 -27.00 10.70
C SER A 195 4.89 -28.29 10.28
N GLY A 196 6.17 -28.20 9.93
CA GLY A 196 7.03 -29.37 9.73
C GLY A 196 7.55 -29.59 8.31
N TRP A 197 7.98 -28.54 7.62
CA TRP A 197 8.82 -28.73 6.43
C TRP A 197 10.07 -29.52 6.84
N PRO A 198 10.33 -30.72 6.28
CA PRO A 198 11.57 -31.44 6.55
C PRO A 198 12.71 -30.53 6.08
N ALA A 199 13.55 -30.09 7.00
CA ALA A 199 14.86 -29.57 6.62
C ALA A 199 15.59 -30.75 5.96
N GLY A 200 15.61 -30.74 4.62
CA GLY A 200 16.38 -31.69 3.83
C GLY A 200 17.87 -31.52 4.05
#